data_AF-A0A954R698-F1
#
_entry.id   AF-A0A954R698-F1
#
_cell.length_a   1.000
_cell.length_b   1.000
_cell.length_c   1.000
_cell.angle_alpha   90.00
_cell.angle_beta   90.00
_cell.angle_gamma   90.00
#
_symmetry.space_group_name_H-M   'P 1'
#
loop_
_entity.id
_entity.type
_entity.pdbx_description
1 polymer ?
#
loop_
_entity_poly.entity_id
_entity_poly.type
_entity_poly.pdbx_seq_one_letter_code
_entity_poly.pdbx_strand_id
1 'polypeptide(L)'
;LGQAFRVDSSNVDVKFQRNYLRQALLPELRERFGVQLDERLLAFSELAEESVVALRELSADYLRRIEWMRDELAASPGRTGLEVSSELWLPTLEKLPRPWPVVHRGLVCVWQERGWPLQAMSREHWDRLRELLSGQHGQWHANLPGGLVARRVGQWVVVNQSSPR
;
A
#
# COMPACT_ATOMS: atom_id res chain seq x y z
N LEU A 1 7.73 -39.74 24.82
CA LEU A 1 8.10 -38.36 24.45
C LEU A 1 8.44 -37.62 25.74
N GLY A 2 9.73 -37.54 26.09
CA GLY A 2 10.19 -37.10 27.42
C GLY A 2 11.37 -36.14 27.30
N GLN A 3 11.20 -35.10 26.49
CA GLN A 3 12.24 -34.08 26.33
C GLN A 3 12.00 -32.97 27.36
N ALA A 4 13.00 -32.70 28.20
CA ALA A 4 12.94 -31.60 29.16
C ALA A 4 12.89 -30.27 28.40
N PHE A 5 11.87 -29.46 28.68
CA PHE A 5 11.73 -28.14 28.09
C PHE A 5 12.91 -27.26 28.52
N ARG A 6 13.78 -26.87 27.57
CA ARG A 6 14.87 -25.93 27.83
C ARG A 6 14.32 -24.51 27.68
N VAL A 7 14.23 -23.79 28.78
CA VAL A 7 13.92 -22.34 28.77
C VAL A 7 15.21 -21.60 28.43
N ASP A 8 15.32 -21.12 27.20
CA ASP A 8 16.36 -20.18 26.78
C ASP A 8 16.19 -18.85 27.55
N SER A 9 17.26 -18.34 28.17
CA SER A 9 17.23 -17.10 28.96
C SER A 9 16.92 -15.86 28.13
N SER A 10 17.21 -15.86 26.82
CA SER A 10 16.83 -14.79 25.90
C SER A 10 15.31 -14.69 25.68
N ASN A 11 14.55 -15.77 25.96
CA ASN A 11 13.10 -15.75 25.91
C ASN A 11 12.47 -14.98 27.07
N VAL A 12 13.24 -14.59 28.09
CA VAL A 12 12.77 -13.88 29.31
C VAL A 12 13.25 -12.42 29.33
N ASP A 13 14.03 -12.00 28.33
CA ASP A 13 14.53 -10.63 28.26
C ASP A 13 13.46 -9.71 27.68
N VAL A 14 12.89 -8.87 28.55
CA VAL A 14 11.86 -7.87 28.23
C VAL A 14 12.38 -6.67 27.44
N LYS A 15 13.70 -6.56 27.19
CA LYS A 15 14.24 -5.55 26.26
C LYS A 15 13.80 -5.77 24.82
N PHE A 16 13.44 -6.99 24.45
CA PHE A 16 12.84 -7.29 23.15
C PHE A 16 11.35 -7.01 23.18
N GLN A 17 10.87 -6.14 22.27
CA GLN A 17 9.46 -5.73 22.20
C GLN A 17 8.48 -6.90 22.20
N ARG A 18 8.81 -7.99 21.49
CA ARG A 18 7.97 -9.21 21.45
C ARG A 18 7.88 -9.91 22.82
N ASN A 19 8.96 -9.98 23.56
CA ASN A 19 8.97 -10.57 24.91
C ASN A 19 8.24 -9.67 25.90
N TYR A 20 8.45 -8.34 25.82
CA TYR A 20 7.70 -7.37 26.61
C TYR A 20 6.19 -7.50 26.42
N LEU A 21 5.73 -7.55 25.16
CA LEU A 21 4.31 -7.74 24.85
C LEU A 21 3.75 -9.03 25.49
N ARG A 22 4.49 -10.14 25.38
CA ARG A 22 4.05 -11.46 25.86
C ARG A 22 4.07 -11.59 27.39
N GLN A 23 5.08 -11.01 28.04
CA GLN A 23 5.39 -11.28 29.45
C GLN A 23 4.96 -10.19 30.41
N ALA A 24 4.83 -8.95 29.95
CA ALA A 24 4.38 -7.84 30.76
C ALA A 24 2.99 -7.38 30.32
N LEU A 25 2.87 -6.91 29.07
CA LEU A 25 1.67 -6.20 28.64
C LEU A 25 0.43 -7.11 28.55
N LEU A 26 0.51 -8.24 27.84
CA LEU A 26 -0.64 -9.13 27.69
C LEU A 26 -1.15 -9.68 29.03
N PRO A 27 -0.30 -10.11 29.97
CA PRO A 27 -0.75 -10.46 31.32
C PRO A 27 -1.47 -9.32 32.05
N GLU A 28 -0.94 -8.10 32.03
CA GLU A 28 -1.57 -6.93 32.67
C GLU A 28 -2.93 -6.63 32.06
N LEU A 29 -3.05 -6.70 30.72
CA LEU A 29 -4.33 -6.52 30.04
C LEU A 29 -5.32 -7.63 30.40
N ARG A 30 -4.89 -8.88 30.52
CA ARG A 30 -5.77 -10.01 30.93
C ARG A 30 -6.25 -9.86 32.35
N GLU A 31 -5.41 -9.40 33.27
CA GLU A 31 -5.79 -9.12 34.66
C GLU A 31 -6.88 -8.04 34.71
N ARG A 32 -6.73 -6.98 33.91
CA ARG A 32 -7.65 -5.84 33.91
C ARG A 32 -8.96 -6.07 33.15
N PHE A 33 -8.91 -6.79 32.03
CA PHE A 33 -10.04 -6.96 31.10
C PHE A 33 -10.63 -8.38 31.07
N GLY A 34 -10.00 -9.33 31.78
CA GLY A 34 -10.45 -10.71 31.90
C GLY A 34 -10.17 -11.57 30.67
N VAL A 35 -10.66 -12.82 30.74
CA VAL A 35 -10.47 -13.86 29.71
C VAL A 35 -11.04 -13.47 28.34
N GLN A 36 -12.04 -12.57 28.31
CA GLN A 36 -12.63 -12.05 27.08
C GLN A 36 -11.66 -11.21 26.25
N LEU A 37 -10.54 -10.76 26.81
CA LEU A 37 -9.54 -10.00 26.05
C LEU A 37 -9.02 -10.81 24.86
N ASP A 38 -8.64 -12.07 25.08
CA ASP A 38 -8.07 -12.90 24.03
C ASP A 38 -9.10 -13.19 22.93
N GLU A 39 -10.36 -13.44 23.32
CA GLU A 39 -11.48 -13.61 22.39
C GLU A 39 -11.73 -12.34 21.55
N ARG A 40 -11.70 -11.16 22.17
CA ARG A 40 -11.88 -9.88 21.46
C ARG A 40 -10.71 -9.56 20.53
N LEU A 41 -9.48 -9.89 20.93
CA LEU A 41 -8.30 -9.75 20.07
C LEU A 41 -8.35 -10.70 18.88
N LEU A 42 -8.81 -11.94 19.08
CA LEU A 42 -9.04 -12.89 18.01
C LEU A 42 -10.11 -12.37 17.04
N ALA A 43 -11.29 -12.00 17.54
CA ALA A 43 -12.38 -11.48 16.71
C ALA A 43 -11.97 -10.21 15.94
N PHE A 44 -11.20 -9.31 16.58
CA PHE A 44 -10.64 -8.14 15.88
C PHE A 44 -9.67 -8.53 14.78
N SER A 45 -8.81 -9.54 15.01
CA SER A 45 -7.85 -10.02 14.02
C SER A 45 -8.55 -10.66 12.83
N GLU A 46 -9.59 -11.46 13.07
CA GLU A 46 -10.44 -12.06 12.02
C GLU A 46 -11.12 -10.97 11.19
N LEU A 47 -11.77 -9.99 11.82
CA LEU A 47 -12.41 -8.87 11.13
C LEU A 47 -11.40 -8.02 10.32
N ALA A 48 -10.21 -7.80 10.87
CA ALA A 48 -9.14 -7.09 10.19
C ALA A 48 -8.65 -7.88 8.97
N GLU A 49 -8.52 -9.21 9.08
CA GLU A 49 -8.14 -10.08 7.98
C GLU A 49 -9.18 -10.07 6.86
N GLU A 50 -10.47 -10.21 7.19
CA GLU A 50 -11.58 -10.08 6.23
C GLU A 50 -11.54 -8.74 5.50
N SER A 51 -11.30 -7.65 6.24
CA SER A 51 -11.18 -6.30 5.67
C SER A 51 -9.99 -6.19 4.71
N VAL A 52 -8.85 -6.81 5.03
CA VAL A 52 -7.67 -6.86 4.18
C VAL A 52 -7.92 -7.68 2.91
N VAL A 53 -8.65 -8.79 3.01
CA VAL A 53 -9.03 -9.62 1.86
C VAL A 53 -9.92 -8.83 0.91
N ALA A 54 -10.99 -8.22 1.42
CA ALA A 54 -11.89 -7.39 0.62
C ALA A 54 -11.15 -6.22 -0.06
N LEU A 55 -10.26 -5.54 0.67
CA LEU A 55 -9.45 -4.45 0.12
C LEU A 55 -8.51 -4.95 -0.99
N ARG A 56 -7.91 -6.14 -0.83
CA ARG A 56 -7.05 -6.76 -1.85
C ARG A 56 -7.83 -7.03 -3.13
N GLU A 57 -9.01 -7.62 -3.03
CA GLU A 57 -9.87 -7.91 -4.19
C GLU A 57 -10.29 -6.63 -4.93
N LEU A 58 -10.73 -5.62 -4.19
CA LEU A 58 -11.09 -4.31 -4.76
C LEU A 58 -9.89 -3.64 -5.43
N SER A 59 -8.71 -3.72 -4.83
CA SER A 59 -7.49 -3.15 -5.41
C SER A 59 -7.06 -3.90 -6.67
N ALA A 60 -7.23 -5.23 -6.72
CA ALA A 60 -6.95 -6.02 -7.91
C ALA A 60 -7.92 -5.71 -9.06
N ASP A 61 -9.22 -5.54 -8.77
CA ASP A 61 -10.19 -5.06 -9.76
C ASP A 61 -9.81 -3.67 -10.30
N TYR A 62 -9.41 -2.77 -9.41
CA TYR A 62 -8.94 -1.44 -9.80
C TYR A 62 -7.75 -1.51 -10.77
N LEU A 63 -6.72 -2.32 -10.45
CA LEU A 63 -5.54 -2.48 -11.33
C LEU A 63 -5.91 -3.08 -12.69
N ARG A 64 -6.74 -4.13 -12.74
CA ARG A 64 -7.22 -4.71 -14.00
C ARG A 64 -7.96 -3.70 -14.87
N ARG A 65 -8.76 -2.82 -14.26
CA ARG A 65 -9.45 -1.73 -15.00
C ARG A 65 -8.46 -0.73 -15.57
N ILE A 66 -7.42 -0.36 -14.82
CA ILE A 66 -6.37 0.52 -15.33
C ILE A 66 -5.68 -0.11 -16.54
N GLU A 67 -5.32 -1.38 -16.46
CA GLU A 67 -4.70 -2.12 -17.56
C GLU A 67 -5.60 -2.10 -18.81
N TRP A 68 -6.88 -2.44 -18.66
CA TRP A 68 -7.83 -2.40 -19.77
C TRP A 68 -7.95 -1.01 -20.40
N MET A 69 -8.09 0.05 -19.59
CA MET A 69 -8.18 1.44 -20.09
C MET A 69 -6.89 1.90 -20.78
N ARG A 70 -5.74 1.40 -20.35
CA ARG A 70 -4.45 1.69 -20.97
C ARG A 70 -4.33 0.98 -22.32
N ASP A 71 -4.76 -0.26 -22.41
CA ASP A 71 -4.71 -1.03 -23.65
C ASP A 71 -5.66 -0.43 -24.70
N GLU A 72 -6.85 0.03 -24.28
CA GLU A 72 -7.78 0.81 -25.11
C GLU A 72 -7.14 2.13 -25.61
N LEU A 73 -6.41 2.83 -24.73
CA LEU A 73 -5.69 4.06 -25.09
C LEU A 73 -4.57 3.79 -26.11
N ALA A 74 -3.86 2.68 -25.99
CA ALA A 74 -2.78 2.27 -26.89
C ALA A 74 -3.31 1.83 -28.27
N ALA A 75 -4.50 1.23 -28.33
CA ALA A 75 -5.16 0.81 -29.56
C ALA A 75 -5.76 1.98 -30.37
N SER A 76 -5.81 3.20 -29.80
CA SER A 76 -6.40 4.37 -30.46
C SER A 76 -5.55 4.87 -31.64
N PRO A 77 -6.13 5.08 -32.84
CA PRO A 77 -5.40 5.57 -34.02
C PRO A 77 -4.75 6.94 -33.75
N GLY A 78 -3.45 7.08 -34.05
CA GLY A 78 -2.70 8.33 -33.86
C GLY A 78 -1.84 8.42 -32.60
N ARG A 79 -1.75 7.35 -31.79
CA ARG A 79 -0.84 7.27 -30.62
C ARG A 79 0.22 6.17 -30.77
N THR A 80 0.90 6.14 -31.90
CA THR A 80 2.14 5.37 -32.09
C THR A 80 3.28 6.07 -31.35
N GLY A 81 3.55 5.69 -30.10
CA GLY A 81 4.70 6.23 -29.37
C GLY A 81 4.59 6.33 -27.85
N LEU A 82 3.54 5.80 -27.20
CA LEU A 82 3.71 5.53 -25.77
C LEU A 82 4.78 4.44 -25.63
N GLU A 83 5.95 4.79 -25.11
CA GLU A 83 6.82 3.81 -24.47
C GLU A 83 6.13 3.34 -23.18
N VAL A 84 5.08 2.52 -23.35
CA VAL A 84 4.24 2.00 -22.26
C VAL A 84 5.05 1.19 -21.24
N SER A 85 6.22 0.70 -21.63
CA SER A 85 7.03 -0.23 -20.84
C SER A 85 7.63 0.40 -19.58
N SER A 86 8.05 1.67 -19.60
CA SER A 86 8.74 2.30 -18.46
C SER A 86 7.80 3.17 -17.61
N GLU A 87 6.75 3.72 -18.22
CA GLU A 87 5.82 4.62 -17.55
C GLU A 87 4.68 3.87 -16.83
N LEU A 88 4.22 4.41 -15.72
CA LEU A 88 2.98 4.00 -15.06
C LEU A 88 1.91 5.04 -15.35
N TRP A 89 0.84 4.63 -16.02
CA TRP A 89 -0.30 5.48 -16.34
C TRP A 89 -1.46 5.19 -15.40
N LEU A 90 -1.86 6.17 -14.61
CA LEU A 90 -2.93 6.08 -13.61
C LEU A 90 -4.08 7.01 -14.02
N PRO A 91 -5.33 6.55 -14.09
CA PRO A 91 -6.45 7.46 -14.29
C PRO A 91 -6.62 8.35 -13.06
N THR A 92 -7.06 9.59 -13.27
CA THR A 92 -7.48 10.46 -12.17
C THR A 92 -8.71 9.87 -11.46
N LEU A 93 -8.97 10.31 -10.22
CA LEU A 93 -10.16 9.89 -9.48
C LEU A 93 -11.46 10.40 -10.10
N GLU A 94 -11.39 11.44 -10.94
CA GLU A 94 -12.51 11.88 -11.77
C GLU A 94 -12.81 10.86 -12.87
N LYS A 95 -11.76 10.36 -13.55
CA LYS A 95 -11.89 9.41 -14.65
C LYS A 95 -12.22 7.99 -14.20
N LEU A 96 -11.68 7.53 -13.08
CA LEU A 96 -12.01 6.24 -12.48
C LEU A 96 -12.25 6.41 -10.96
N PRO A 97 -13.47 6.76 -10.54
CA PRO A 97 -13.79 6.99 -9.14
C PRO A 97 -13.60 5.73 -8.29
N ARG A 98 -12.70 5.81 -7.31
CA ARG A 98 -12.45 4.77 -6.32
C ARG A 98 -12.10 5.39 -4.96
N PRO A 99 -12.49 4.76 -3.83
CA PRO A 99 -12.02 5.18 -2.51
C PRO A 99 -10.50 5.14 -2.42
N TRP A 100 -9.89 6.13 -1.76
CA TRP A 100 -8.44 6.21 -1.63
C TRP A 100 -7.77 4.94 -1.08
N PRO A 101 -8.32 4.22 -0.07
CA PRO A 101 -7.70 2.98 0.41
C PRO A 101 -7.50 1.92 -0.69
N VAL A 102 -8.46 1.81 -1.62
CA VAL A 102 -8.40 0.86 -2.75
C VAL A 102 -7.29 1.26 -3.72
N VAL A 103 -7.25 2.56 -4.07
CA VAL A 103 -6.23 3.12 -4.96
C VAL A 103 -4.85 2.97 -4.35
N HIS A 104 -4.67 3.40 -3.10
CA HIS A 104 -3.41 3.32 -2.37
C HIS A 104 -2.90 1.89 -2.26
N ARG A 105 -3.75 0.91 -1.94
CA ARG A 105 -3.34 -0.50 -1.91
C ARG A 105 -2.86 -0.98 -3.28
N GLY A 106 -3.58 -0.61 -4.35
CA GLY A 106 -3.17 -0.92 -5.72
C GLY A 106 -1.81 -0.30 -6.06
N LEU A 107 -1.58 0.95 -5.68
CA LEU A 107 -0.30 1.63 -5.87
C LEU A 107 0.83 0.95 -5.08
N VAL A 108 0.58 0.52 -3.85
CA VAL A 108 1.58 -0.24 -3.07
C VAL A 108 1.97 -1.53 -3.80
N CYS A 109 1.02 -2.28 -4.36
CA CYS A 109 1.32 -3.48 -5.15
C CYS A 109 2.17 -3.14 -6.38
N VAL A 110 1.79 -2.11 -7.15
CA VAL A 110 2.54 -1.68 -8.34
C VAL A 110 3.96 -1.22 -7.99
N TRP A 111 4.14 -0.50 -6.87
CA TRP A 111 5.47 -0.09 -6.40
C TRP A 111 6.34 -1.29 -6.06
N GLN A 112 5.77 -2.31 -5.40
CA GLN A 112 6.48 -3.55 -5.08
C GLN A 112 6.86 -4.33 -6.35
N GLU A 113 5.93 -4.52 -7.27
CA GLU A 113 6.13 -5.24 -8.52
C GLU A 113 7.19 -4.57 -9.42
N ARG A 114 7.22 -3.23 -9.44
CA ARG A 114 8.21 -2.46 -10.20
C ARG A 114 9.56 -2.29 -9.47
N GLY A 115 9.71 -2.81 -8.26
CA GLY A 115 10.93 -2.65 -7.45
C GLY A 115 11.22 -1.20 -7.06
N TRP A 116 10.20 -0.33 -7.05
CA TRP A 116 10.33 1.06 -6.65
C TRP A 116 10.47 1.18 -5.12
N PRO A 117 11.11 2.24 -4.60
CA PRO A 117 11.51 2.32 -3.19
C PRO A 117 10.31 2.57 -2.25
N LEU A 118 9.52 1.53 -1.99
CA LEU A 118 8.32 1.59 -1.16
C LEU A 118 8.63 2.07 0.26
N GLN A 119 9.74 1.62 0.85
CA GLN A 119 10.13 1.99 2.21
C GLN A 119 10.48 3.48 2.36
N ALA A 120 10.84 4.15 1.26
CA ALA A 120 11.12 5.58 1.27
C ALA A 120 9.85 6.42 1.06
N MET A 121 8.72 5.81 0.68
CA MET A 121 7.44 6.49 0.50
C MET A 121 6.82 6.86 1.85
N SER A 122 7.12 8.08 2.32
CA SER A 122 6.43 8.68 3.47
C SER A 122 4.95 8.99 3.16
N ARG A 123 4.16 9.24 4.21
CA ARG A 123 2.76 9.69 4.09
C ARG A 123 2.62 10.92 3.19
N GLU A 124 3.51 11.89 3.33
CA GLU A 124 3.51 13.12 2.52
C GLU A 124 3.65 12.83 1.01
N HIS A 125 4.47 11.85 0.61
CA HIS A 125 4.59 11.46 -0.80
C HIS A 125 3.30 10.85 -1.34
N TRP A 126 2.62 10.02 -0.54
CA TRP A 126 1.33 9.44 -0.90
C TRP A 126 0.23 10.49 -0.99
N ASP A 127 0.23 11.47 -0.09
CA ASP A 127 -0.73 12.58 -0.10
C ASP A 127 -0.55 13.44 -1.35
N ARG A 128 0.70 13.76 -1.75
CA ARG A 128 0.97 14.44 -3.03
C ARG A 128 0.45 13.65 -4.24
N LEU A 129 0.65 12.34 -4.26
CA LEU A 129 0.13 11.51 -5.35
C LEU A 129 -1.41 11.48 -5.37
N ARG A 130 -2.05 11.46 -4.19
CA ARG A 130 -3.50 11.60 -4.05
C ARG A 130 -4.00 12.96 -4.54
N GLU A 131 -3.30 14.04 -4.24
CA GLU A 131 -3.62 15.39 -4.73
C GLU A 131 -3.57 15.46 -6.26
N LEU A 132 -2.53 14.89 -6.88
CA LEU A 132 -2.42 14.80 -8.35
C LEU A 132 -3.57 14.02 -8.97
N LEU A 133 -3.90 12.86 -8.39
CA LEU A 133 -4.99 11.99 -8.86
C LEU A 133 -6.37 12.62 -8.66
N SER A 134 -6.57 13.40 -7.60
CA SER A 134 -7.84 14.09 -7.32
C SER A 134 -8.00 15.41 -8.08
N GLY A 135 -6.91 16.09 -8.42
CA GLY A 135 -6.94 17.38 -9.13
C GLY A 135 -7.30 18.59 -8.28
N GLN A 136 -7.30 18.45 -6.95
CA GLN A 136 -7.86 19.47 -6.06
C GLN A 136 -7.01 20.72 -5.87
N HIS A 137 -5.74 20.76 -6.32
CA HIS A 137 -4.81 21.83 -5.92
C HIS A 137 -3.95 22.46 -7.01
N GLY A 138 -4.27 22.26 -8.29
CA GLY A 138 -3.49 22.86 -9.39
C GLY A 138 -2.02 22.38 -9.51
N GLN A 139 -1.58 21.50 -8.60
CA GLN A 139 -0.33 20.76 -8.72
C GLN A 139 -0.42 19.86 -9.96
N TRP A 140 0.59 19.98 -10.83
CA TRP A 140 0.68 19.21 -12.07
C TRP A 140 1.84 18.21 -12.04
N HIS A 141 2.71 18.25 -11.02
CA HIS A 141 3.77 17.27 -10.81
C HIS A 141 4.09 17.05 -9.33
N ALA A 142 4.72 15.92 -9.01
CA ALA A 142 5.28 15.62 -7.69
C ALA A 142 6.55 14.76 -7.85
N ASN A 143 7.56 15.08 -7.04
CA ASN A 143 8.76 14.26 -6.92
C ASN A 143 8.53 13.17 -5.87
N LEU A 144 8.91 11.95 -6.21
CA LEU A 144 8.77 10.76 -5.40
C LEU A 144 10.15 10.12 -5.19
N PRO A 145 10.35 9.35 -4.10
CA PRO A 145 11.60 8.66 -3.82
C PRO A 145 12.10 7.79 -4.98
N GLY A 146 13.43 7.68 -5.10
CA GLY A 146 14.08 6.90 -6.17
C GLY A 146 14.14 7.60 -7.52
N GLY A 147 14.07 8.94 -7.54
CA GLY A 147 14.07 9.71 -8.78
C GLY A 147 12.79 9.51 -9.59
N LEU A 148 11.69 9.14 -8.93
CA LEU A 148 10.39 9.00 -9.60
C LEU A 148 9.73 10.37 -9.71
N VAL A 149 9.15 10.66 -10.87
CA VAL A 149 8.39 11.89 -11.10
C VAL A 149 6.98 11.51 -11.53
N ALA A 150 5.99 11.96 -10.78
CA ALA A 150 4.59 11.88 -11.14
C ALA A 150 4.16 13.20 -11.78
N ARG A 151 3.45 13.14 -12.91
CA ARG A 151 2.92 14.33 -13.59
C ARG A 151 1.50 14.09 -14.10
N ARG A 152 0.66 15.12 -14.07
CA ARG A 152 -0.70 15.05 -14.62
C ARG A 152 -0.68 15.40 -16.11
N VAL A 153 -1.34 14.57 -16.91
CA VAL A 153 -1.51 14.73 -18.36
C VAL A 153 -2.99 14.55 -18.67
N GLY A 154 -3.74 15.65 -18.68
CA GLY A 154 -5.19 15.64 -18.82
C GLY A 154 -5.88 14.85 -17.70
N GLN A 155 -6.53 13.76 -18.06
CA GLN A 155 -7.25 12.85 -17.16
C GLN A 155 -6.41 11.64 -16.69
N TRP A 156 -5.09 11.73 -16.85
CA TRP A 156 -4.13 10.71 -16.42
C TRP A 156 -3.04 11.33 -15.55
N VAL A 157 -2.45 10.52 -14.68
CA VAL A 157 -1.21 10.79 -13.98
C VAL A 157 -0.18 9.77 -14.46
N VAL A 158 0.95 10.26 -14.95
CA VAL A 158 2.05 9.44 -15.47
C VAL A 158 3.18 9.48 -14.45
N VAL A 159 3.66 8.31 -14.03
CA VAL A 159 4.82 8.16 -13.15
C VAL A 159 5.95 7.47 -13.90
N ASN A 160 7.13 8.06 -13.92
CA ASN A 160 8.32 7.47 -14.53
C ASN A 160 9.58 7.79 -13.72
N GLN A 161 10.67 7.07 -13.96
CA GLN A 161 11.97 7.47 -13.42
C GLN A 161 12.50 8.65 -14.24
N SER A 162 12.87 9.74 -13.58
CA SER A 162 13.63 10.80 -14.23
C SER A 162 14.97 10.22 -14.66
N SER A 163 15.26 10.20 -15.95
CA SER A 163 16.61 9.88 -16.44
C SER A 163 17.62 10.81 -15.75
N PRO A 164 18.77 10.30 -15.29
CA PRO A 164 19.83 11.17 -14.78
C PRO A 164 20.24 12.14 -15.90
N ARG A 165 20.22 13.43 -15.58
CA ARG A 165 20.85 14.46 -16.41
C ARG A 165 22.37 14.39 -16.29
#